data_AF-A0A8X7WW75-F1
#
_entry.id   AF-A0A8X7WW75-F1
#
_cell.length_a   1.000
_cell.length_b   1.000
_cell.length_c   1.000
_cell.angle_alpha   90.00
_cell.angle_beta   90.00
_cell.angle_gamma   90.00
#
_symmetry.space_group_name_H-M   'P 1'
#
loop_
_entity.id
_entity.type
_entity.pdbx_description
1 polymer ?
#
loop_
_entity_poly.entity_id
_entity_poly.type
_entity_poly.pdbx_seq_one_letter_code
_entity_poly.pdbx_strand_id
1 'polypeptide(L)'
;MKIDLSLIQQEVDALEELSRQLFLETVDLHATKATINIVFDRVGKTDPVTRGIEITVNYLGIQFDFFYAISSSKSSNVIVLVLAQIMGMYFVSSVLLMRMSMPLEYRTIVTEVLGELQFSFYHRWFDVIFLVSALSSILFLYLAHKQAPEKNMTI
;
A
#
# COMPACT_ATOMS: atom_id res chain seq x y z
N MET A 1 52.62 3.11 43.05
CA MET A 1 51.52 3.20 42.05
C MET A 1 51.97 4.23 41.02
N LYS A 2 52.58 3.77 39.92
CA LYS A 2 53.08 4.67 38.87
C LYS A 2 51.91 4.84 37.90
N ILE A 3 51.41 6.05 37.79
CA ILE A 3 50.32 6.36 36.87
C ILE A 3 50.95 6.38 35.47
N ASP A 4 50.56 5.44 34.61
CA ASP A 4 51.03 5.36 33.23
C ASP A 4 50.45 6.52 32.41
N LEU A 5 51.30 7.50 32.14
CA LEU A 5 50.94 8.75 31.47
C LEU A 5 50.41 8.52 30.04
N SER A 6 50.88 7.46 29.38
CA SER A 6 50.40 7.06 28.05
C SER A 6 48.97 6.56 28.04
N LEU A 7 48.53 5.90 29.12
CA LEU A 7 47.17 5.41 29.27
C LEU A 7 46.19 6.59 29.41
N ILE A 8 46.56 7.59 30.22
CA ILE A 8 45.74 8.80 30.39
C ILE A 8 45.63 9.59 29.09
N GLN A 9 46.71 9.70 28.31
CA GLN A 9 46.68 10.38 27.02
C GLN A 9 45.69 9.70 26.06
N GLN A 10 45.70 8.36 26.02
CA GLN A 10 44.80 7.58 25.18
C GLN A 10 43.33 7.75 25.61
N GLU A 11 43.05 7.78 26.91
CA GLU A 11 41.70 8.04 27.43
C GLU A 11 41.22 9.46 27.09
N VAL A 12 42.11 10.46 27.17
CA VAL A 12 41.79 11.86 26.81
C VAL A 12 41.48 11.99 25.32
N ASP A 13 42.28 11.37 24.46
CA ASP A 13 42.06 11.40 23.01
C ASP A 13 40.76 10.67 22.63
N ALA A 14 40.47 9.53 23.28
CA ALA A 14 39.22 8.81 23.08
C ALA A 14 37.99 9.61 23.56
N LEU A 15 38.11 10.31 24.70
CA LEU A 15 37.07 11.20 25.23
C LEU A 15 36.86 12.43 24.34
N GLU A 16 37.92 13.01 23.76
CA GLU A 16 37.81 14.13 22.83
C GLU A 16 37.03 13.72 21.57
N GLU A 17 37.34 12.56 21.01
CA GLU A 17 36.66 12.04 19.81
C GLU A 17 35.18 11.72 20.10
N LEU A 18 34.88 11.12 21.25
CA LEU A 18 33.49 10.90 21.69
C LEU A 18 32.74 12.22 21.89
N SER A 19 33.39 13.26 22.43
CA SER A 19 32.78 14.57 22.60
C SER A 19 32.39 15.20 21.26
N ARG A 20 33.24 15.03 20.22
CA ARG A 20 32.97 15.51 18.86
C ARG A 20 31.81 14.76 18.23
N GLN A 21 31.76 13.45 18.40
CA GLN A 21 30.66 12.63 17.88
C GLN A 21 29.32 13.02 18.51
N LEU A 22 29.29 13.14 19.84
CA LEU A 22 28.08 13.47 20.58
C LEU A 22 27.60 14.91 20.31
N PHE A 23 28.53 15.83 20.05
CA PHE A 23 28.21 17.19 19.63
C PHE A 23 27.57 17.22 18.24
N LEU A 24 28.15 16.52 17.26
CA LEU A 24 27.59 16.43 15.90
C LEU A 24 26.19 15.80 15.91
N GLU A 25 25.99 14.74 16.70
CA GLU A 25 24.69 14.11 16.87
C GLU A 25 23.67 15.07 17.53
N THR A 26 24.08 15.85 18.54
CA THR A 26 23.20 16.82 19.18
C THR A 26 22.79 17.94 18.23
N VAL A 27 23.71 18.42 17.39
CA VAL A 27 23.44 19.46 16.39
C VAL A 27 22.48 18.95 15.31
N ASP A 28 22.72 17.75 14.78
CA ASP A 28 21.85 17.14 13.76
C ASP A 28 20.46 16.84 14.32
N LEU A 29 20.39 16.38 15.57
CA LEU A 29 19.14 16.14 16.27
C LEU A 29 18.38 17.46 16.56
N HIS A 30 19.07 18.56 16.83
CA HIS A 30 18.46 19.88 16.96
C HIS A 30 17.95 20.42 15.61
N ALA A 31 18.71 20.25 14.52
CA ALA A 31 18.28 20.61 13.18
C ALA A 31 17.05 19.80 12.73
N THR A 32 17.05 18.50 13.05
CA THR A 32 15.92 17.60 12.82
C THR A 32 14.70 18.02 13.65
N LYS A 33 14.86 18.31 14.94
CA LYS A 33 13.79 18.83 15.80
C LYS A 33 13.23 20.16 15.30
N ALA A 34 14.07 21.08 14.82
CA ALA A 34 13.62 22.35 14.25
C ALA A 34 12.85 22.15 12.93
N THR A 35 13.31 21.24 12.08
CA THR A 35 12.60 20.87 10.83
C THR A 35 11.25 20.26 11.14
N ILE A 36 11.20 19.32 12.10
CA ILE A 36 9.95 18.74 12.59
C ILE A 36 9.05 19.83 13.16
N ASN A 37 9.57 20.73 14.01
CA ASN A 37 8.78 21.81 14.59
C ASN A 37 8.21 22.75 13.52
N ILE A 38 8.99 23.12 12.50
CA ILE A 38 8.50 23.96 11.39
C ILE A 38 7.46 23.23 10.53
N VAL A 39 7.66 21.94 10.26
CA VAL A 39 6.72 21.11 9.50
C VAL A 39 5.42 20.90 10.27
N PHE A 40 5.46 20.65 11.58
CA PHE A 40 4.27 20.39 12.39
C PHE A 40 3.56 21.67 12.85
N ASP A 41 4.27 22.74 13.24
CA ASP A 41 3.69 24.00 13.74
C ASP A 41 2.95 24.76 12.61
N ARG A 42 3.36 24.61 11.34
CA ARG A 42 2.58 25.12 10.20
C ARG A 42 1.29 24.35 9.92
N VAL A 43 1.10 23.17 10.50
CA VAL A 43 0.01 22.23 10.17
C VAL A 43 -1.03 22.14 11.30
N GLY A 44 -0.91 22.96 12.34
CA GLY A 44 -1.83 22.98 13.50
C GLY A 44 -3.24 23.54 13.28
N LYS A 45 -3.74 23.66 12.03
CA LYS A 45 -5.13 24.09 11.77
C LYS A 45 -5.99 23.09 11.01
N THR A 46 -5.40 22.17 10.25
CA THR A 46 -5.99 20.93 9.69
C THR A 46 -4.93 20.34 8.77
N ASP A 47 -4.66 19.05 8.89
CA ASP A 47 -3.64 18.37 8.11
C ASP A 47 -4.04 18.25 6.62
N PRO A 48 -3.05 18.31 5.69
CA PRO A 48 -3.30 18.29 4.25
C PRO A 48 -3.95 16.99 3.76
N VAL A 49 -3.79 15.88 4.49
CA VAL A 49 -4.46 14.62 4.18
C VAL A 49 -5.96 14.68 4.53
N THR A 50 -6.33 15.28 5.66
CA THR A 50 -7.75 15.52 6.02
C THR A 50 -8.43 16.45 5.03
N ARG A 51 -7.78 17.55 4.63
CA ARG A 51 -8.31 18.43 3.57
C ARG A 51 -8.36 17.74 2.20
N GLY A 52 -7.37 16.91 1.88
CA GLY A 52 -7.36 16.12 0.65
C GLY A 52 -8.54 15.14 0.59
N ILE A 53 -8.86 14.50 1.72
CA ILE A 53 -10.03 13.64 1.87
C ILE A 53 -11.31 14.47 1.73
N GLU A 54 -11.43 15.61 2.41
CA GLU A 54 -12.60 16.49 2.35
C GLU A 54 -12.89 16.99 0.92
N ILE A 55 -11.86 17.42 0.19
CA ILE A 55 -11.98 17.85 -1.20
C ILE A 55 -12.39 16.66 -2.08
N THR A 56 -11.71 15.51 -1.95
CA THR A 56 -12.04 14.31 -2.74
C THR A 56 -13.49 13.87 -2.51
N VAL A 57 -13.95 13.96 -1.26
CA VAL A 57 -15.30 13.63 -0.84
C VAL A 57 -16.33 14.58 -1.42
N ASN A 58 -16.10 15.89 -1.30
CA ASN A 58 -17.03 16.91 -1.76
C ASN A 58 -17.08 16.97 -3.30
N TYR A 59 -15.93 16.75 -3.96
CA TYR A 59 -15.82 16.82 -5.41
C TYR A 59 -16.33 15.57 -6.12
N LEU A 60 -16.12 14.38 -5.55
CA LEU A 60 -16.59 13.14 -6.18
C LEU A 60 -17.97 12.71 -5.70
N GLY A 61 -18.39 12.96 -4.45
CA GLY A 61 -19.66 12.51 -3.86
C GLY A 61 -19.86 10.98 -3.78
N ILE A 62 -19.27 10.26 -4.73
CA ILE A 62 -19.41 8.85 -5.05
C ILE A 62 -18.83 7.98 -3.94
N GLN A 63 -17.74 8.37 -3.26
CA GLN A 63 -17.16 7.50 -2.24
C GLN A 63 -18.11 7.33 -1.05
N PHE A 64 -18.53 8.42 -0.39
CA PHE A 64 -19.40 8.28 0.77
C PHE A 64 -20.82 7.83 0.42
N ASP A 65 -21.37 8.23 -0.72
CA ASP A 65 -22.69 7.74 -1.15
C ASP A 65 -22.65 6.24 -1.51
N PHE A 66 -21.57 5.77 -2.12
CA PHE A 66 -21.34 4.35 -2.38
C PHE A 66 -21.15 3.56 -1.08
N PHE A 67 -20.32 4.04 -0.16
CA PHE A 67 -20.15 3.42 1.16
C PHE A 67 -21.43 3.47 1.99
N TYR A 68 -22.21 4.54 1.90
CA TYR A 68 -23.49 4.69 2.59
C TYR A 68 -24.58 3.78 2.01
N ALA A 69 -24.68 3.69 0.68
CA ALA A 69 -25.56 2.75 -0.01
C ALA A 69 -25.19 1.29 0.31
N ILE A 70 -23.89 1.00 0.41
CA ILE A 70 -23.36 -0.31 0.81
C ILE A 70 -23.52 -0.54 2.32
N SER A 71 -23.52 0.49 3.16
CA SER A 71 -23.60 0.39 4.64
C SER A 71 -25.02 0.09 5.17
N SER A 72 -26.05 0.03 4.31
CA SER A 72 -27.41 -0.31 4.75
C SER A 72 -27.46 -1.65 5.48
N SER A 73 -28.30 -1.79 6.51
CA SER A 73 -28.38 -3.00 7.34
C SER A 73 -28.76 -4.27 6.56
N LYS A 74 -29.43 -4.12 5.41
CA LYS A 74 -29.71 -5.21 4.46
C LYS A 74 -28.49 -5.62 3.62
N SER A 75 -27.53 -4.72 3.44
CA SER A 75 -26.32 -4.89 2.62
C SER A 75 -25.13 -5.46 3.41
N SER A 76 -25.11 -5.38 4.75
CA SER A 76 -24.07 -6.01 5.59
C SER A 76 -23.79 -7.48 5.22
N ASN A 77 -24.84 -8.29 5.07
CA ASN A 77 -24.71 -9.68 4.64
C ASN A 77 -24.13 -9.80 3.22
N VAL A 78 -24.50 -8.90 2.33
CA VAL A 78 -23.99 -8.86 0.94
C VAL A 78 -22.51 -8.51 0.93
N ILE A 79 -22.06 -7.57 1.77
CA ILE A 79 -20.63 -7.23 1.91
C ILE A 79 -19.83 -8.45 2.35
N VAL A 80 -20.29 -9.16 3.38
CA VAL A 80 -19.60 -10.35 3.89
C VAL A 80 -19.57 -11.46 2.84
N LEU A 81 -20.67 -11.66 2.10
CA LEU A 81 -20.72 -12.62 0.98
C LEU A 81 -19.77 -12.23 -0.17
N VAL A 82 -19.68 -10.95 -0.52
CA VAL A 82 -18.76 -10.44 -1.54
C VAL A 82 -17.30 -10.54 -1.08
N LEU A 83 -17.01 -10.23 0.18
CA LEU A 83 -15.66 -10.40 0.75
C LEU A 83 -15.26 -11.88 0.81
N ALA A 84 -16.16 -12.77 1.21
CA ALA A 84 -15.95 -14.21 1.18
C ALA A 84 -15.69 -14.70 -0.26
N GLN A 85 -16.43 -14.17 -1.23
CA GLN A 85 -16.23 -14.46 -2.65
C GLN A 85 -14.85 -13.99 -3.14
N ILE A 86 -14.44 -12.76 -2.81
CA ILE A 86 -13.11 -12.23 -3.19
C ILE A 86 -12.00 -13.07 -2.57
N MET A 87 -12.12 -13.43 -1.30
CA MET A 87 -11.15 -14.30 -0.60
C MET A 87 -11.08 -15.70 -1.24
N GLY A 88 -12.22 -16.29 -1.58
CA GLY A 88 -12.27 -17.59 -2.26
C GLY A 88 -11.63 -17.56 -3.65
N MET A 89 -11.92 -16.52 -4.43
CA MET A 89 -11.34 -16.34 -5.76
C MET A 89 -9.82 -16.08 -5.69
N TYR A 90 -9.35 -15.29 -4.72
CA TYR A 90 -7.92 -15.04 -4.49
C TYR A 90 -7.17 -16.32 -4.10
N PHE A 91 -7.76 -17.12 -3.20
CA PHE A 91 -7.19 -18.41 -2.79
C PHE A 91 -7.05 -19.36 -3.98
N VAL A 92 -8.12 -19.53 -4.77
CA VAL A 92 -8.10 -20.38 -5.96
C VAL A 92 -7.05 -19.89 -6.98
N SER A 93 -6.99 -18.58 -7.23
CA SER A 93 -5.99 -17.99 -8.13
C SER A 93 -4.56 -18.27 -7.66
N SER A 94 -4.30 -18.15 -6.36
CA SER A 94 -2.97 -18.38 -5.77
C SER A 94 -2.54 -19.85 -5.90
N VAL A 95 -3.46 -20.80 -5.70
CA VAL A 95 -3.18 -22.23 -5.86
C VAL A 95 -2.94 -22.61 -7.33
N LEU A 96 -3.71 -22.02 -8.26
CA LEU A 96 -3.51 -22.25 -9.69
C LEU A 96 -2.14 -21.74 -10.16
N LEU A 97 -1.73 -20.55 -9.69
CA LEU A 97 -0.41 -19.99 -9.99
C LEU A 97 0.73 -20.84 -9.40
N MET A 98 0.57 -21.30 -8.16
CA MET A 98 1.51 -22.23 -7.51
C MET A 98 1.63 -23.57 -8.26
N ARG A 99 0.52 -24.08 -8.83
CA ARG A 99 0.56 -25.30 -9.66
C ARG A 99 1.26 -25.07 -10.99
N MET A 100 1.06 -23.90 -11.62
CA MET A 100 1.71 -23.56 -12.88
C MET A 100 3.23 -23.39 -12.72
N SER A 101 3.70 -22.91 -11.56
CA SER A 101 5.14 -22.74 -11.28
C SER A 101 5.87 -24.00 -10.81
N MET A 102 5.18 -25.12 -10.52
CA MET A 102 5.80 -26.36 -10.03
C MET A 102 6.03 -27.47 -11.09
N PRO A 103 7.13 -28.25 -10.97
CA PRO A 103 7.41 -29.44 -11.79
C PRO A 103 6.32 -30.52 -11.67
N LEU A 104 6.20 -31.37 -12.70
CA LEU A 104 5.12 -32.37 -12.85
C LEU A 104 4.99 -33.33 -11.64
N GLU A 105 6.09 -33.63 -10.96
CA GLU A 105 6.15 -34.58 -9.84
C GLU A 105 5.38 -34.09 -8.59
N TYR A 106 5.31 -32.78 -8.36
CA TYR A 106 4.65 -32.20 -7.17
C TYR A 106 3.16 -31.86 -7.39
N ARG A 107 2.67 -31.95 -8.63
CA ARG A 107 1.27 -31.66 -8.96
C ARG A 107 0.30 -32.65 -8.32
N THR A 108 0.75 -33.89 -8.12
CA THR A 108 -0.03 -34.97 -7.50
C THR A 108 -0.41 -34.64 -6.06
N ILE A 109 0.53 -34.04 -5.30
CA ILE A 109 0.31 -33.64 -3.89
C ILE A 109 -0.72 -32.51 -3.81
N VAL A 110 -0.67 -31.54 -4.74
CA VAL A 110 -1.64 -30.44 -4.79
C VAL A 110 -3.05 -30.95 -5.13
N THR A 111 -3.18 -31.91 -6.06
CA THR A 111 -4.48 -32.51 -6.39
C THR A 111 -5.03 -33.40 -5.26
N GLU A 112 -4.17 -34.01 -4.46
CA GLU A 112 -4.57 -34.82 -3.31
C GLU A 112 -5.11 -33.95 -2.17
N VAL A 113 -4.43 -32.83 -1.87
CA VAL A 113 -4.82 -31.92 -0.77
C VAL A 113 -6.03 -31.05 -1.13
N LEU A 114 -6.22 -30.70 -2.41
CA LEU A 114 -7.39 -29.94 -2.88
C LEU A 114 -8.61 -30.81 -3.26
N GLY A 115 -8.46 -32.15 -3.29
CA GLY A 115 -9.54 -33.07 -3.67
C GLY A 115 -10.00 -32.93 -5.13
N GLU A 116 -11.24 -33.33 -5.45
CA GLU A 116 -11.85 -33.23 -6.80
C GLU A 116 -12.19 -31.79 -7.24
N LEU A 117 -11.32 -30.83 -6.93
CA LEU A 117 -11.51 -29.46 -7.38
C LEU A 117 -11.43 -29.43 -8.92
N GLN A 118 -12.50 -28.99 -9.59
CA GLN A 118 -12.58 -28.97 -11.04
C GLN A 118 -11.70 -27.84 -11.62
N PHE A 119 -10.39 -28.07 -11.72
CA PHE A 119 -9.40 -27.08 -12.16
C PHE A 119 -9.72 -26.47 -13.54
N SER A 120 -10.36 -27.23 -14.43
CA SER A 120 -10.81 -26.75 -15.75
C SER A 120 -11.88 -25.65 -15.66
N PHE A 121 -12.81 -25.77 -14.71
CA PHE A 121 -13.85 -24.77 -14.48
C PHE A 121 -13.23 -23.45 -14.00
N TYR A 122 -12.35 -23.52 -13.00
CA TYR A 122 -11.73 -22.35 -12.40
C TYR A 122 -10.78 -21.62 -13.35
N HIS A 123 -10.06 -22.34 -14.21
CA HIS A 123 -9.27 -21.70 -15.26
C HIS A 123 -10.14 -20.91 -16.23
N ARG A 124 -11.22 -21.52 -16.71
CA ARG A 124 -12.12 -20.84 -17.64
C ARG A 124 -12.81 -19.65 -17.00
N TRP A 125 -13.13 -19.74 -15.71
CA TRP A 125 -13.71 -18.63 -14.95
C TRP A 125 -12.71 -17.49 -14.77
N PHE A 126 -11.44 -17.79 -14.49
CA PHE A 126 -10.37 -16.80 -14.43
C PHE A 126 -10.22 -16.04 -15.75
N ASP A 127 -10.19 -16.74 -16.89
CA ASP A 127 -10.08 -16.12 -18.21
C ASP A 127 -11.26 -15.17 -18.50
N VAL A 128 -12.48 -15.54 -18.07
CA VAL A 128 -13.67 -14.70 -18.23
C VAL A 128 -13.58 -13.41 -17.40
N ILE A 129 -13.15 -13.48 -16.13
CA ILE A 129 -12.94 -12.26 -15.32
C ILE A 129 -11.90 -11.37 -15.97
N PHE A 130 -10.78 -11.95 -16.39
CA PHE A 130 -9.69 -11.22 -17.01
C PHE A 130 -10.14 -10.50 -18.27
N LEU A 131 -10.90 -11.18 -19.14
CA LEU A 131 -11.46 -10.58 -20.35
C LEU A 131 -12.43 -9.44 -20.05
N VAL A 132 -13.37 -9.63 -19.12
CA VAL A 132 -14.33 -8.58 -18.73
C VAL A 132 -13.60 -7.37 -18.14
N SER A 133 -12.57 -7.62 -17.33
CA SER A 133 -11.76 -6.57 -16.71
C SER A 133 -10.94 -5.78 -17.73
N ALA A 134 -10.33 -6.47 -18.70
CA ALA A 134 -9.59 -5.85 -19.79
C ALA A 134 -10.51 -5.02 -20.70
N LEU A 135 -11.68 -5.54 -21.06
CA LEU A 135 -12.67 -4.81 -21.86
C LEU A 135 -13.20 -3.57 -21.12
N SER A 136 -13.49 -3.71 -19.82
CA SER A 136 -13.89 -2.60 -18.97
C SER A 136 -12.80 -1.53 -18.89
N SER A 137 -11.53 -1.94 -18.74
CA SER A 137 -10.39 -1.02 -18.70
C SER A 137 -10.19 -0.29 -20.04
N ILE A 138 -10.29 -1.00 -21.17
CA ILE A 138 -10.21 -0.42 -22.51
C ILE A 138 -11.36 0.57 -22.72
N LEU A 139 -12.58 0.21 -22.33
CA LEU A 139 -13.76 1.09 -22.42
C LEU A 139 -13.58 2.35 -21.57
N PHE A 140 -13.09 2.20 -20.34
CA PHE A 140 -12.81 3.30 -19.44
C PHE A 140 -11.75 4.25 -20.01
N LEU A 141 -10.65 3.70 -20.53
CA LEU A 141 -9.59 4.48 -21.17
C LEU A 141 -10.09 5.19 -22.44
N TYR A 142 -10.95 4.54 -23.23
CA TYR A 142 -11.56 5.15 -24.41
C TYR A 142 -12.49 6.33 -24.05
N LEU A 143 -13.29 6.19 -23.00
CA LEU A 143 -14.13 7.28 -22.50
C LEU A 143 -13.28 8.43 -21.91
N ALA A 144 -12.26 8.10 -21.11
CA ALA A 144 -11.34 9.09 -20.54
C ALA A 144 -10.56 9.85 -21.63
N HIS A 145 -10.13 9.15 -22.68
CA HIS A 145 -9.47 9.79 -23.82
C HIS A 145 -10.41 10.73 -24.58
N LYS A 146 -11.69 10.38 -24.72
CA LYS A 146 -12.71 11.27 -25.31
C LYS A 146 -13.03 12.49 -24.45
N GLN A 147 -12.76 12.47 -23.15
CA GLN A 147 -12.91 13.63 -22.26
C GLN A 147 -11.69 14.57 -22.29
N ALA A 148 -10.63 14.23 -23.02
CA ALA A 148 -9.39 15.01 -23.13
C ALA A 148 -9.20 15.76 -24.47
N PRO A 149 -10.23 16.40 -25.07
CA PRO A 149 -9.99 17.59 -25.87
C PRO A 149 -10.82 18.80 -25.40
N GLU A 150 -10.15 19.97 -25.43
CA GLU A 150 -10.65 21.33 -25.16
C GLU A 150 -10.67 21.84 -23.71
N LYS A 151 -9.48 21.99 -23.12
CA LYS A 151 -9.24 23.13 -22.23
C LYS A 151 -7.87 23.73 -22.48
N ASN A 152 -7.58 24.17 -23.71
CA ASN A 152 -6.38 24.96 -24.05
C ASN A 152 -6.56 25.72 -25.37
N MET A 153 -7.44 26.73 -25.41
CA MET A 153 -7.22 27.98 -26.15
C MET A 153 -8.41 28.92 -26.00
N THR A 154 -8.32 29.87 -25.08
CA THR A 154 -8.67 31.27 -25.33
C THR A 154 -7.92 32.14 -24.35
N ILE A 155 -7.26 33.13 -24.95
CA ILE A 155 -6.42 34.22 -24.44
C ILE A 155 -7.08 34.95 -23.27
#